data_AF-A0A151R0H2-F1
#
_entry.id   AF-A0A151R0H2-F1
#
_cell.length_a   1.000
_cell.length_b   1.000
_cell.length_c   1.000
_cell.angle_alpha   90.00
_cell.angle_beta   90.00
_cell.angle_gamma   90.00
#
_symmetry.space_group_name_H-M   'P 1'
#
loop_
_entity.id
_entity.type
_entity.pdbx_description
1 polymer ?
#
loop_
_entity_poly.entity_id
_entity_poly.type
_entity_poly.pdbx_seq_one_letter_code
_entity_poly.pdbx_strand_id
1 'polypeptide(L)'
;MVFWRDGGFEWIWSWRRSLFQWELDLLSQLVADLGSTVLKNDFCDRWYWKDFNDGIYNVKSAYKAVINDGIYADFPLHKFLWSSCVPSKVLGFAWKVLLNKIPSKCNLIKRKVLNISASGCAWCGEDLENTSHLLFGCYYAYLVWLSIFAWFGVSTVLHLS
;
A
#
# COMPACT_ATOMS: atom_id res chain seq x y z
N MET A 1 -27.46 -22.58 11.61
CA MET A 1 -27.27 -23.95 12.15
C MET A 1 -26.83 -24.83 10.98
N VAL A 2 -25.88 -25.74 11.19
CA VAL A 2 -25.33 -26.59 10.10
C VAL A 2 -25.79 -28.02 10.31
N PHE A 3 -26.29 -28.65 9.25
CA PHE A 3 -26.71 -30.05 9.28
C PHE A 3 -26.01 -30.82 8.17
N TRP A 4 -25.74 -32.10 8.42
CA TRP A 4 -25.23 -33.01 7.40
C TRP A 4 -26.41 -33.70 6.73
N ARG A 5 -26.57 -33.53 5.42
CA ARG A 5 -27.65 -34.13 4.63
C ARG A 5 -27.10 -34.50 3.25
N ASP A 6 -27.44 -35.70 2.76
CA ASP A 6 -27.08 -36.20 1.43
C ASP A 6 -25.58 -36.09 1.05
N GLY A 7 -24.68 -36.33 2.01
CA GLY A 7 -23.23 -36.30 1.76
C GLY A 7 -22.60 -34.91 1.81
N GLY A 8 -23.35 -33.86 2.18
CA GLY A 8 -22.88 -32.48 2.26
C GLY A 8 -23.33 -31.74 3.52
N PHE A 9 -22.68 -30.60 3.78
CA PHE A 9 -23.08 -29.66 4.83
C PHE A 9 -24.08 -28.65 4.27
N GLU A 10 -25.30 -28.62 4.81
CA GLU A 10 -26.30 -27.60 4.51
C GLU A 10 -26.31 -26.51 5.59
N TRP A 11 -26.18 -25.26 5.16
CA TRP A 11 -26.21 -24.09 6.03
C TRP A 11 -27.63 -23.53 6.13
N ILE A 12 -28.21 -23.58 7.33
CA ILE A 12 -29.48 -22.91 7.62
C ILE A 12 -29.19 -21.52 8.16
N TRP A 13 -29.49 -20.52 7.34
CA TRP A 13 -29.32 -19.11 7.63
C TRP A 13 -30.56 -18.54 8.33
N SER A 14 -30.43 -18.15 9.60
CA SER A 14 -31.52 -17.57 10.39
C SER A 14 -31.25 -16.09 10.67
N TRP A 15 -31.48 -15.24 9.67
CA TRP A 15 -31.26 -13.80 9.78
C TRP A 15 -32.35 -13.12 10.60
N ARG A 16 -32.00 -12.07 11.36
CA ARG A 16 -33.00 -11.28 12.14
C ARG A 16 -33.95 -10.47 11.24
N ARG A 17 -33.54 -10.19 10.00
CA ARG A 17 -34.31 -9.47 8.97
C ARG A 17 -33.95 -10.00 7.58
N SER A 18 -34.76 -9.67 6.58
CA SER A 18 -34.39 -9.87 5.18
C SER A 18 -33.11 -9.11 4.83
N LEU A 19 -32.27 -9.74 4.02
CA LEU A 19 -31.04 -9.12 3.51
C LEU A 19 -31.37 -8.05 2.48
N PHE A 20 -30.58 -6.97 2.48
CA PHE A 20 -30.61 -5.97 1.42
C PHE A 20 -29.90 -6.49 0.17
N GLN A 21 -30.14 -5.86 -0.99
CA GLN A 21 -29.55 -6.28 -2.26
C GLN A 21 -28.02 -6.35 -2.22
N TRP A 22 -27.36 -5.39 -1.57
CA TRP A 22 -25.90 -5.36 -1.41
C TRP A 22 -25.35 -6.39 -0.41
N GLU A 23 -26.21 -6.97 0.44
CA GLU A 23 -25.82 -8.05 1.37
C GLU A 23 -25.91 -9.43 0.72
N LEU A 24 -26.65 -9.56 -0.40
CA LEU A 24 -26.71 -10.82 -1.16
C LEU A 24 -25.37 -11.15 -1.82
N ASP A 25 -24.63 -10.14 -2.26
CA ASP A 25 -23.28 -10.32 -2.82
C ASP A 25 -22.30 -10.82 -1.73
N LEU A 26 -22.39 -10.24 -0.53
CA LEU A 26 -21.62 -10.68 0.64
C LEU A 26 -21.98 -12.12 1.05
N LEU A 27 -23.26 -12.48 1.02
CA LEU A 27 -23.70 -13.85 1.30
C LEU A 27 -23.17 -14.83 0.26
N SER A 28 -23.19 -14.46 -1.02
CA SER A 28 -22.66 -15.30 -2.11
C SER A 28 -21.16 -15.56 -1.91
N GLN A 29 -20.41 -14.53 -1.52
CA GLN A 29 -18.99 -14.65 -1.20
C GLN A 29 -18.76 -15.54 0.03
N LEU A 30 -19.55 -15.38 1.09
CA LEU A 30 -19.46 -16.22 2.28
C LEU A 30 -19.74 -17.70 1.97
N VAL A 31 -20.76 -17.99 1.16
CA VAL A 31 -21.10 -19.37 0.76
C VAL A 31 -19.94 -19.99 -0.03
N ALA A 32 -19.31 -19.23 -0.94
CA ALA A 32 -18.14 -19.69 -1.67
C ALA A 32 -16.94 -19.99 -0.75
N ASP A 33 -16.66 -19.10 0.21
CA ASP A 33 -15.58 -19.29 1.19
C ASP A 33 -15.83 -20.53 2.08
N LEU A 34 -17.06 -20.72 2.55
CA LEU A 34 -17.45 -21.89 3.35
C LEU A 34 -17.38 -23.19 2.56
N GLY A 35 -17.78 -23.18 1.28
CA GLY A 35 -17.69 -24.34 0.39
C GLY A 35 -16.26 -24.80 0.13
N SER A 36 -15.28 -23.89 0.20
CA SER A 36 -13.86 -24.21 0.07
C SER A 36 -13.22 -24.77 1.36
N THR A 37 -13.94 -24.76 2.48
CA THR A 37 -13.41 -25.08 3.80
C THR A 37 -13.79 -26.51 4.23
N VAL A 38 -12.80 -27.32 4.61
CA VAL A 38 -13.04 -28.66 5.18
C VAL A 38 -13.22 -28.54 6.69
N LEU A 39 -14.46 -28.70 7.17
CA LEU A 39 -14.74 -28.77 8.61
C LEU A 39 -14.19 -30.07 9.19
N LYS A 40 -13.37 -29.96 10.24
CA LYS A 40 -12.81 -31.10 10.97
C LYS A 40 -13.38 -31.09 12.39
N ASN A 41 -14.14 -32.13 12.74
CA ASN A 41 -14.79 -32.23 14.05
C ASN A 41 -13.82 -32.46 15.22
N ASP A 42 -12.60 -32.91 14.95
CA ASP A 42 -11.64 -33.28 16.00
C ASP A 42 -10.76 -32.10 16.49
N PHE A 43 -10.99 -30.89 16.00
CA PHE A 43 -10.20 -29.71 16.36
C PHE A 43 -11.10 -28.57 16.83
N CYS A 44 -10.70 -27.89 17.90
CA CYS A 44 -11.29 -26.62 18.28
C CYS A 44 -11.02 -25.55 17.22
N ASP A 45 -11.97 -24.63 17.06
CA ASP A 45 -11.84 -23.46 16.18
C ASP A 45 -10.59 -22.64 16.53
N ARG A 46 -9.87 -22.22 15.49
CA ARG A 46 -8.68 -21.37 15.61
C ARG A 46 -8.70 -20.29 14.53
N TRP A 47 -8.14 -19.13 14.88
CA TRP A 47 -7.87 -18.08 13.90
C TRP A 47 -6.82 -18.56 12.91
N TYR A 48 -7.09 -18.36 11.61
CA TYR A 48 -6.18 -18.71 10.53
C TYR A 48 -5.88 -17.49 9.66
N TRP A 49 -4.60 -17.18 9.47
CA TRP A 49 -4.16 -16.07 8.63
C TRP A 49 -3.98 -16.53 7.18
N LYS A 50 -4.84 -16.05 6.26
CA LYS A 50 -4.92 -16.54 4.87
C LYS A 50 -3.74 -16.12 3.98
N ASP A 51 -3.12 -14.97 4.27
CA ASP A 51 -2.12 -14.38 3.35
C ASP A 51 -0.70 -14.99 3.49
N PHE A 52 -0.48 -15.92 4.41
CA PHE A 52 0.83 -16.55 4.63
C PHE A 52 0.71 -18.06 4.88
N ASN A 53 1.67 -18.84 4.37
CA ASN A 53 1.61 -20.30 4.30
C ASN A 53 1.60 -21.04 5.65
N ASP A 54 1.95 -20.37 6.74
CA ASP A 54 1.97 -20.97 8.08
C ASP A 54 0.63 -20.83 8.82
N GLY A 55 -0.33 -20.06 8.28
CA GLY A 55 -1.60 -19.78 8.91
C GLY A 55 -1.50 -18.92 10.18
N ILE A 56 -0.30 -18.43 10.52
CA ILE A 56 -0.04 -17.70 11.77
C ILE A 56 -0.01 -16.20 11.47
N TYR A 57 -0.85 -15.47 12.20
CA TYR A 57 -0.81 -14.01 12.16
C TYR A 57 0.50 -13.49 12.73
N ASN A 58 1.15 -12.58 12.01
CA ASN A 58 2.18 -11.73 12.57
C ASN A 58 2.11 -10.33 11.95
N VAL A 59 2.63 -9.33 12.66
CA VAL A 59 2.57 -7.93 12.22
C VAL A 59 3.25 -7.74 10.86
N LYS A 60 4.31 -8.50 10.57
CA LYS A 60 5.05 -8.42 9.32
C LYS A 60 4.24 -8.94 8.13
N SER A 61 3.57 -10.09 8.26
CA SER A 61 2.71 -10.65 7.21
C SER A 61 1.48 -9.78 6.98
N ALA A 62 0.85 -9.29 8.05
CA ALA A 62 -0.26 -8.35 7.95
C ALA A 62 0.14 -7.04 7.25
N TYR A 63 1.29 -6.49 7.60
CA TYR A 63 1.79 -5.27 6.95
C TYR A 63 2.10 -5.49 5.47
N LYS A 64 2.64 -6.66 5.09
CA LYS A 64 2.86 -7.02 3.69
C LYS A 64 1.57 -7.18 2.90
N ALA A 65 0.55 -7.82 3.50
CA ALA A 65 -0.76 -7.95 2.85
C ALA A 65 -1.44 -6.60 2.60
N VAL A 66 -1.20 -5.62 3.48
CA VAL A 66 -1.80 -4.26 3.37
C VAL A 66 -0.98 -3.32 2.49
N ILE A 67 0.35 -3.46 2.46
CA ILE A 67 1.22 -2.59 1.67
C ILE A 67 1.49 -3.19 0.31
N ASN A 68 1.11 -2.43 -0.72
CA ASN A 68 1.36 -2.70 -2.13
C ASN A 68 2.81 -3.22 -2.37
N ASP A 69 2.92 -4.45 -2.87
CA ASP A 69 4.18 -5.19 -3.09
C ASP A 69 5.20 -4.38 -3.91
N GLY A 70 4.74 -3.44 -4.74
CA GLY A 70 5.59 -2.61 -5.60
C GLY A 70 6.62 -1.71 -4.89
N ILE A 71 6.42 -1.35 -3.61
CA ILE A 71 7.42 -0.53 -2.87
C ILE A 71 8.57 -1.38 -2.33
N TYR A 72 8.33 -2.68 -2.12
CA TYR A 72 9.36 -3.64 -1.66
C TYR A 72 9.96 -4.47 -2.80
N ALA A 73 9.55 -4.21 -4.05
CA ALA A 73 10.03 -4.93 -5.23
C ALA A 73 11.54 -4.76 -5.45
N ASP A 74 12.20 -5.90 -5.69
CA ASP A 74 13.55 -6.23 -6.17
C ASP A 74 14.79 -5.52 -5.62
N PHE A 75 14.72 -4.24 -5.22
CA PHE A 75 15.86 -3.52 -4.67
C PHE A 75 15.64 -3.21 -3.18
N PRO A 76 16.51 -3.68 -2.26
CA PRO A 76 16.34 -3.49 -0.82
C PRO A 76 16.72 -2.06 -0.39
N LEU A 77 16.10 -1.04 -1.01
CA LEU A 77 16.35 0.38 -0.74
C LEU A 77 16.21 0.72 0.75
N HIS A 78 15.31 0.05 1.46
CA HIS A 78 15.19 0.19 2.91
C HIS A 78 16.48 -0.21 3.65
N LYS A 79 17.13 -1.32 3.28
CA LYS A 79 18.38 -1.76 3.93
C LYS A 79 19.49 -0.74 3.68
N PHE A 80 19.65 -0.33 2.42
CA PHE A 80 20.64 0.67 2.04
C PHE A 80 20.42 2.00 2.77
N LEU A 81 19.17 2.44 2.86
CA LEU A 81 18.84 3.68 3.55
C LEU A 81 19.22 3.60 5.02
N TRP A 82 18.80 2.55 5.73
CA TRP A 82 19.07 2.41 7.16
C TRP A 82 20.54 2.09 7.49
N SER A 83 21.34 1.62 6.52
CA SER A 83 22.78 1.43 6.70
C SER A 83 23.62 2.69 6.41
N SER A 84 23.01 3.78 5.94
CA SER A 84 23.75 4.98 5.55
C SER A 84 24.13 5.86 6.75
N CYS A 85 25.34 6.43 6.71
CA CYS A 85 25.85 7.35 7.73
C CYS A 85 25.33 8.79 7.53
N VAL A 86 24.01 8.97 7.50
CA VAL A 86 23.38 10.29 7.37
C VAL A 86 22.52 10.63 8.59
N PRO A 87 22.27 11.92 8.89
CA PRO A 87 21.47 12.30 10.06
C PRO A 87 20.07 11.68 10.02
N SER A 88 19.53 11.30 11.20
CA SER A 88 18.24 10.60 11.31
C SER A 88 17.06 11.36 10.69
N LYS A 89 17.11 12.71 10.68
CA LYS A 89 16.10 13.54 10.01
C LYS A 89 16.08 13.32 8.49
N VAL A 90 17.25 13.16 7.88
CA VAL A 90 17.41 12.88 6.44
C VAL A 90 16.92 11.47 6.12
N LEU A 91 17.28 10.48 6.94
CA LEU A 91 16.75 9.12 6.83
C LEU A 91 15.22 9.09 6.88
N GLY A 92 14.64 9.78 7.87
CA GLY A 92 13.20 9.87 8.03
C GLY A 92 12.51 10.54 6.84
N PHE A 93 13.13 11.55 6.24
CA PHE A 93 12.62 12.18 5.02
C PHE A 93 12.69 11.23 3.82
N ALA A 94 13.85 10.64 3.55
CA ALA A 94 14.04 9.70 2.44
C ALA A 94 13.10 8.49 2.56
N TRP A 95 12.89 7.97 3.77
CA TRP A 95 11.91 6.91 4.01
C TRP A 95 10.49 7.32 3.65
N LYS A 96 10.08 8.55 4.00
CA LYS A 96 8.78 9.10 3.58
C LYS A 96 8.69 9.28 2.06
N VAL A 97 9.78 9.65 1.39
CA VAL A 97 9.84 9.76 -0.08
C VAL A 97 9.62 8.40 -0.72
N LEU A 98 10.37 7.37 -0.29
CA LEU A 98 10.24 5.99 -0.79
C LEU A 98 8.82 5.44 -0.62
N LEU A 99 8.16 5.75 0.51
CA LEU A 99 6.78 5.34 0.76
C LEU A 99 5.74 6.21 0.03
N ASN A 100 6.16 7.22 -0.74
CA ASN A 100 5.29 8.25 -1.33
C ASN A 100 4.36 8.91 -0.28
N LYS A 101 4.92 9.26 0.89
CA LYS A 101 4.18 9.81 2.05
C LYS A 101 4.54 11.26 2.41
N ILE A 102 5.38 11.93 1.62
CA ILE A 102 5.66 13.37 1.78
C ILE A 102 4.43 14.22 1.39
N PRO A 103 4.31 15.46 1.90
CA PRO A 103 3.15 16.32 1.67
C PRO A 103 3.18 17.02 0.29
N SER A 104 3.35 16.26 -0.80
CA SER A 104 3.14 16.78 -2.16
C SER A 104 1.65 17.07 -2.40
N LYS A 105 1.29 18.04 -3.26
CA LYS A 105 -0.14 18.34 -3.51
C LYS A 105 -0.94 17.11 -3.96
N CYS A 106 -0.38 16.25 -4.82
CA CYS A 106 -1.04 15.00 -5.18
C CYS A 106 -1.36 14.12 -3.97
N ASN A 107 -0.45 14.03 -2.99
CA ASN A 107 -0.69 13.26 -1.77
C ASN A 107 -1.69 13.93 -0.81
N LEU A 108 -1.68 15.27 -0.75
CA LEU A 108 -2.65 16.03 0.04
C LEU A 108 -4.08 15.92 -0.53
N ILE A 109 -4.22 15.88 -1.86
CA ILE A 109 -5.50 15.63 -2.54
C ILE A 109 -6.01 14.22 -2.22
N LYS A 110 -5.16 13.19 -2.30
CA LYS A 110 -5.52 11.82 -1.90
C LYS A 110 -6.01 11.74 -0.45
N ARG A 111 -5.49 12.60 0.44
CA ARG A 111 -5.90 12.71 1.85
C ARG A 111 -7.09 13.65 2.07
N LYS A 112 -7.69 14.18 0.98
CA LYS A 112 -8.81 15.13 1.02
C LYS A 112 -8.50 16.44 1.76
N VAL A 113 -7.21 16.82 1.82
CA VAL A 113 -6.76 18.09 2.41
C VAL A 113 -6.85 19.24 1.39
N LEU A 114 -6.58 18.96 0.12
CA LEU A 114 -6.66 19.92 -0.98
C LEU A 114 -7.70 19.50 -2.02
N ASN A 115 -8.24 20.48 -2.75
CA ASN A 115 -9.09 20.23 -3.91
C ASN A 115 -8.25 19.73 -5.10
N ILE A 116 -8.84 18.90 -5.97
CA ILE A 116 -8.17 18.36 -7.15
C ILE A 116 -7.68 19.44 -8.13
N SER A 117 -8.32 20.61 -8.15
CA SER A 117 -7.90 21.77 -8.94
C SER A 117 -6.55 22.35 -8.49
N ALA A 118 -6.13 22.08 -7.26
CA ALA A 118 -4.88 22.57 -6.68
C ALA A 118 -3.72 21.57 -6.87
N SER A 119 -3.74 20.74 -7.93
CA SER A 119 -2.76 19.65 -8.13
C SER A 119 -1.46 20.07 -8.82
N GLY A 120 -1.43 21.22 -9.49
CA GLY A 120 -0.26 21.71 -10.23
C GLY A 120 0.92 22.08 -9.32
N CYS A 121 2.14 21.87 -9.82
CA CYS A 121 3.41 22.20 -9.17
C CYS A 121 3.48 23.68 -8.82
N ALA A 122 3.76 24.01 -7.56
CA ALA A 122 3.90 25.39 -7.12
C ALA A 122 5.10 26.13 -7.75
N TRP A 123 6.06 25.40 -8.30
CA TRP A 123 7.31 25.96 -8.82
C TRP A 123 7.25 26.18 -10.33
N CYS A 124 7.07 25.11 -11.11
CA CYS A 124 7.04 25.24 -12.57
C CYS A 124 5.65 25.58 -13.11
N GLY A 125 4.56 25.23 -12.43
CA GLY A 125 3.19 25.42 -12.94
C GLY A 125 2.77 24.51 -14.10
N GLU A 126 3.72 23.83 -14.75
CA GLU A 126 3.48 23.05 -15.98
C GLU A 126 2.95 21.63 -15.75
N ASP A 127 3.16 21.07 -14.55
CA ASP A 127 2.99 19.64 -14.29
C ASP A 127 2.33 19.36 -12.93
N LEU A 128 1.87 18.12 -12.70
CA LEU A 128 1.31 17.71 -11.41
C LEU A 128 2.40 17.62 -10.33
N GLU A 129 2.13 18.17 -9.14
CA GLU A 129 3.03 18.09 -7.99
C GLU A 129 2.92 16.74 -7.28
N ASN A 130 3.48 15.71 -7.92
CA ASN A 130 3.74 14.42 -7.30
C ASN A 130 5.15 14.37 -6.71
N THR A 131 5.45 13.34 -5.91
CA THR A 131 6.74 13.20 -5.20
C THR A 131 7.95 13.14 -6.15
N SER A 132 7.80 12.49 -7.32
CA SER A 132 8.89 12.38 -8.30
C SER A 132 9.14 13.72 -8.98
N HIS A 133 8.08 14.37 -9.48
CA HIS A 133 8.20 15.70 -10.09
C HIS A 133 8.75 16.72 -9.09
N LEU A 134 8.22 16.78 -7.87
CA LEU A 134 8.65 17.73 -6.85
C LEU A 134 10.15 17.63 -6.51
N LEU A 135 10.73 16.42 -6.54
CA LEU A 135 12.11 16.19 -6.12
C LEU A 135 13.10 16.10 -7.30
N PHE A 136 12.66 15.63 -8.46
CA PHE A 136 13.56 15.27 -9.56
C PHE A 136 13.10 15.79 -10.92
N GLY A 137 11.79 15.82 -11.19
CA GLY A 137 11.25 16.20 -12.51
C GLY A 137 11.06 17.71 -12.71
N CYS A 138 10.86 18.47 -11.65
CA CYS A 138 10.63 19.91 -11.75
C CYS A 138 11.91 20.61 -12.24
N TYR A 139 11.79 21.50 -13.22
CA TYR A 139 12.89 22.31 -13.74
C TYR A 139 13.74 22.97 -12.64
N TYR A 140 13.09 23.54 -11.62
CA TYR A 140 13.79 24.18 -10.51
C TYR A 140 14.51 23.17 -9.60
N ALA A 141 13.91 22.01 -9.34
CA ALA A 141 14.55 20.93 -8.58
C ALA A 141 15.79 20.41 -9.34
N TYR A 142 15.69 20.27 -10.65
CA TYR A 142 16.78 19.89 -11.53
C TYR A 142 17.98 20.86 -11.43
N LEU A 143 17.75 22.18 -11.47
CA LEU A 143 18.81 23.17 -11.31
C LEU A 143 19.53 23.07 -9.96
N VAL A 144 18.79 22.76 -8.89
CA VAL A 144 19.38 22.52 -7.56
C VAL A 144 20.28 21.28 -7.59
N TRP A 145 19.83 20.18 -8.19
CA TRP A 145 20.64 18.97 -8.32
C TRP A 145 21.91 19.18 -9.14
N LEU A 146 21.82 19.89 -10.28
CA LEU A 146 23.01 20.24 -11.06
C LEU A 146 24.01 21.04 -10.23
N SER A 147 23.53 22.01 -9.44
CA SER A 147 24.40 22.83 -8.59
C SER A 147 25.09 21.98 -7.52
N ILE A 148 24.37 21.02 -6.92
CA ILE A 148 24.91 20.08 -5.94
C ILE A 148 25.95 19.15 -6.60
N PHE A 149 25.66 18.59 -7.76
CA PHE A 149 26.59 17.71 -8.47
C PHE A 149 27.86 18.45 -8.90
N ALA A 150 27.73 19.68 -9.40
CA ALA A 150 28.87 20.53 -9.70
C ALA A 150 29.75 20.77 -8.45
N TRP A 151 29.13 20.98 -7.27
CA TRP A 151 29.87 21.11 -6.02
C TRP A 151 30.65 19.85 -5.64
N PHE A 152 30.12 18.66 -5.96
CA PHE A 152 30.81 17.39 -5.77
C PHE A 152 31.76 17.01 -6.92
N GLY A 153 31.90 17.86 -7.95
CA GLY A 153 32.73 17.56 -9.13
C GLY A 153 32.18 16.44 -10.01
N VAL A 154 30.87 16.17 -9.93
CA VAL A 154 30.20 15.11 -10.71
C VAL A 154 29.52 15.74 -11.93
N SER A 155 29.86 15.24 -13.12
CA SER A 155 29.18 15.58 -14.37
C SER A 155 28.04 14.60 -14.62
N THR A 156 26.79 15.04 -14.48
CA THR A 156 25.61 14.20 -14.72
C THR A 156 24.71 14.79 -15.80
N VAL A 157 24.12 13.92 -16.63
CA VAL A 157 22.98 14.28 -17.49
C VAL A 157 21.72 13.77 -16.81
N LEU A 158 21.10 14.62 -15.98
CA LEU A 158 19.73 14.36 -15.54
C LEU A 158 18.82 14.67 -16.74
N HIS A 159 17.93 13.75 -17.11
CA HIS A 159 16.96 14.02 -18.17
C HIS A 159 15.86 14.93 -17.63
N LEU A 160 15.57 16.04 -18.33
CA LEU A 160 14.32 16.78 -18.14
C LEU A 160 13.22 15.93 -18.78
N SER A 161 12.34 15.37 -17.95
CA SER A 161 11.13 14.65 -18.36
C SER A 161 10.00 15.64 -18.63
#